data_AF-A0A2V7E8M6-F1
#
_entry.id   AF-A0A2V7E8M6-F1
#
_cell.length_a   1.000
_cell.length_b   1.000
_cell.length_c   1.000
_cell.angle_alpha   90.00
_cell.angle_beta   90.00
_cell.angle_gamma   90.00
#
_symmetry.space_group_name_H-M   'P 1'
#
loop_
_entity.id
_entity.type
_entity.pdbx_description
1 polymer ?
#
loop_
_entity_poly.entity_id
_entity_poly.type
_entity_poly.pdbx_seq_one_letter_code
_entity_poly.pdbx_strand_id
1 'polypeptide(L)'
;MSRRRCLVITVCPNEPGVVVLPLERGGRARRLDAQAVAHHLAALAAARGVQDRVTLRSACAGGCTSDGPNVGVTIYPEPHRGEGADHVAIGWKTYVYSLPQLDCLARIIDENLKPRT
;
A
#
# COMPACT_ATOMS: atom_id res chain seq x y z
N MET A 1 -0.15 -6.67 -24.47
CA MET A 1 -1.04 -6.52 -23.30
C MET A 1 -0.16 -6.44 -22.06
N SER A 2 -0.27 -5.38 -21.26
CA SER A 2 0.52 -5.28 -20.02
C SER A 2 -0.01 -6.28 -19.00
N ARG A 3 0.88 -7.07 -18.37
CA ARG A 3 0.47 -8.00 -17.31
C ARG A 3 -0.16 -7.19 -16.17
N ARG A 4 -1.19 -7.75 -15.55
CA ARG A 4 -1.77 -7.21 -14.31
C ARG A 4 -0.70 -7.18 -13.22
N ARG A 5 -0.93 -6.37 -12.20
CA ARG A 5 0.02 -6.14 -11.11
C ARG A 5 -0.48 -6.77 -9.83
N CYS A 6 0.46 -7.30 -9.05
CA CYS A 6 0.29 -7.65 -7.65
C CYS A 6 1.13 -6.70 -6.79
N LEU A 7 0.66 -6.39 -5.59
CA LEU A 7 1.30 -5.48 -4.66
C LEU A 7 1.71 -6.23 -3.40
N VAL A 8 2.91 -5.95 -2.91
CA VAL A 8 3.28 -6.17 -1.51
C VAL A 8 3.36 -4.80 -0.86
N ILE A 9 2.41 -4.51 0.03
CA ILE A 9 2.37 -3.25 0.77
C ILE A 9 2.95 -3.51 2.16
N THR A 10 4.03 -2.81 2.46
CA THR A 10 4.79 -2.92 3.71
C THR A 10 4.44 -1.78 4.65
N VAL A 11 4.06 -2.11 5.88
CA VAL A 11 3.77 -1.16 6.96
C VAL A 11 4.39 -1.71 8.24
N CYS A 12 5.05 -0.87 9.03
CA CYS A 12 5.58 -1.28 10.32
C CYS A 12 4.52 -1.01 11.41
N PRO A 13 3.90 -2.03 12.02
CA PRO A 13 2.78 -1.84 12.96
C PRO A 13 3.16 -1.12 14.25
N ASN A 14 4.46 -1.05 14.56
CA ASN A 14 5.01 -0.42 15.77
C ASN A 14 5.63 0.94 15.48
N GLU A 15 5.50 1.45 14.27
CA GLU A 15 6.01 2.77 13.93
C GLU A 15 5.23 3.86 14.67
N PRO A 16 5.92 4.76 15.41
CA PRO A 16 5.26 5.83 16.13
C PRO A 16 4.69 6.87 15.15
N GLY A 17 3.73 7.64 15.63
CA GLY A 17 3.13 8.73 14.87
C GLY A 17 1.72 8.44 14.36
N VAL A 18 1.12 9.49 13.82
CA VAL A 18 -0.25 9.49 13.30
C VAL A 18 -0.30 10.37 12.06
N VAL A 19 -0.95 9.88 11.02
CA VAL A 19 -1.31 10.69 9.85
C VAL A 19 -2.79 11.05 9.87
N VAL A 20 -3.15 12.16 9.23
CA VAL A 20 -4.54 12.59 9.07
C VAL A 20 -4.86 12.66 7.59
N LEU A 21 -5.64 11.69 7.12
CA LEU A 21 -6.13 11.65 5.74
C LEU A 21 -7.44 10.86 5.63
N PRO A 22 -8.25 11.09 4.59
CA PRO A 22 -9.41 10.26 4.30
C PRO A 22 -9.02 8.83 3.92
N LEU A 23 -9.90 7.87 4.18
CA LEU A 23 -9.73 6.50 3.66
C LEU A 23 -9.98 6.45 2.16
N GLU A 24 -11.00 7.18 1.69
CA GLU A 24 -11.42 7.26 0.30
C GLU A 24 -11.52 8.72 -0.14
N ARG A 25 -11.42 8.95 -1.45
CA ARG A 25 -11.42 10.28 -2.04
C ARG A 25 -12.71 11.03 -1.71
N GLY A 26 -12.59 12.26 -1.22
CA GLY A 26 -13.73 13.08 -0.80
C GLY A 26 -14.35 12.66 0.54
N GLY A 27 -13.81 11.61 1.19
CA GLY A 27 -14.23 11.20 2.52
C GLY A 27 -13.74 12.13 3.62
N ARG A 28 -14.24 11.91 4.84
CA ARG A 28 -13.79 12.64 6.03
C ARG A 28 -12.39 12.17 6.44
N ALA A 29 -11.50 13.11 6.71
CA ALA A 29 -10.17 12.81 7.23
C ALA A 29 -10.23 12.14 8.60
N ARG A 30 -9.35 11.15 8.84
CA ARG A 30 -9.26 10.40 10.09
C ARG A 30 -7.81 10.33 10.54
N ARG A 31 -7.62 10.30 11.85
CA ARG A 31 -6.32 10.00 12.47
C ARG A 31 -6.05 8.50 12.31
N LEU A 32 -4.92 8.16 11.72
CA LEU A 32 -4.49 6.78 11.49
C LEU A 32 -3.06 6.61 12.03
N ASP A 33 -2.90 5.70 12.97
CA ASP A 33 -1.58 5.13 13.30
C ASP A 33 -1.23 4.00 12.32
N ALA A 34 -0.07 3.38 12.48
CA ALA A 34 0.40 2.33 11.58
C ALA A 34 -0.53 1.10 11.53
N GLN A 35 -1.12 0.71 12.66
CA GLN A 35 -2.05 -0.42 12.71
C GLN A 35 -3.34 -0.11 11.97
N ALA A 36 -3.89 1.09 12.18
CA ALA A 36 -5.08 1.58 11.49
C ALA A 36 -4.84 1.69 9.98
N VAL A 37 -3.64 2.13 9.55
CA VAL A 37 -3.24 2.16 8.14
C VAL A 37 -3.27 0.75 7.55
N ALA A 38 -2.61 -0.23 8.19
CA ALA A 38 -2.58 -1.61 7.70
C ALA A 38 -3.99 -2.23 7.65
N HIS A 39 -4.78 -2.10 8.73
CA HIS A 39 -6.15 -2.58 8.78
C HIS A 39 -7.03 -2.00 7.65
N HIS A 40 -6.97 -0.68 7.46
CA HIS A 40 -7.77 -0.04 6.43
C HIS A 40 -7.30 -0.35 5.01
N LEU A 41 -5.99 -0.54 4.77
CA LEU A 41 -5.50 -1.01 3.47
C LEU A 41 -6.05 -2.40 3.13
N ALA A 42 -6.08 -3.33 4.09
CA ALA A 42 -6.67 -4.65 3.88
C ALA A 42 -8.18 -4.55 3.57
N ALA A 43 -8.92 -3.75 4.33
CA ALA A 43 -10.35 -3.52 4.09
C ALA A 43 -10.63 -2.87 2.72
N LEU A 44 -9.80 -1.90 2.31
CA LEU A 44 -9.91 -1.23 1.02
C LEU A 44 -9.61 -2.18 -0.15
N ALA A 45 -8.65 -3.10 0.02
CA ALA A 45 -8.36 -4.14 -0.97
C ALA A 45 -9.53 -5.12 -1.12
N ALA A 46 -10.13 -5.55 0.00
CA ALA A 46 -11.31 -6.42 0.00
C ALA A 46 -12.52 -5.71 -0.64
N ALA A 47 -12.79 -4.46 -0.29
CA ALA A 47 -13.88 -3.67 -0.86
C ALA A 47 -13.76 -3.47 -2.38
N ARG A 48 -12.52 -3.49 -2.91
CA ARG A 48 -12.22 -3.42 -4.35
C ARG A 48 -12.23 -4.79 -5.06
N GLY A 49 -12.36 -5.89 -4.31
CA GLY A 49 -12.23 -7.25 -4.85
C GLY A 49 -10.81 -7.55 -5.36
N VAL A 50 -9.78 -6.96 -4.76
CA VAL A 50 -8.37 -7.13 -5.17
C VAL A 50 -7.48 -7.71 -4.08
N GLN A 51 -8.07 -8.24 -3.01
CA GLN A 51 -7.36 -8.87 -1.90
C GLN A 51 -6.36 -9.95 -2.35
N ASP A 52 -6.69 -10.72 -3.40
CA ASP A 52 -5.81 -11.78 -3.91
C ASP A 52 -4.57 -11.25 -4.64
N ARG A 53 -4.55 -9.95 -4.95
CA ARG A 53 -3.44 -9.24 -5.61
C ARG A 53 -2.73 -8.27 -4.67
N VAL A 54 -3.15 -8.15 -3.42
CA VAL A 54 -2.57 -7.22 -2.45
C VAL A 54 -2.21 -7.97 -1.18
N THR A 55 -0.91 -8.16 -0.97
CA THR A 55 -0.38 -8.74 0.26
C THR A 55 0.09 -7.63 1.19
N LEU A 56 -0.38 -7.64 2.44
CA LEU A 56 0.19 -6.76 3.48
C LEU A 56 1.34 -7.47 4.20
N ARG A 57 2.45 -6.77 4.38
CA ARG A 57 3.63 -7.25 5.07
C ARG A 57 3.97 -6.35 6.25
N SER A 58 4.11 -6.96 7.42
CA SER A 58 4.65 -6.30 8.61
C SER A 58 6.17 -6.26 8.54
N ALA A 59 6.75 -5.11 8.16
CA ALA A 59 8.18 -4.86 8.16
C ALA A 59 8.47 -3.35 8.13
N CYS A 60 9.74 -2.96 8.30
CA CYS A 60 10.15 -1.56 8.17
C CYS A 60 10.00 -1.09 6.72
N ALA A 61 9.23 -0.02 6.50
CA ALA A 61 9.06 0.63 5.20
C ALA A 61 10.17 1.65 4.87
N GLY A 62 11.16 1.81 5.76
CA GLY A 62 12.13 2.91 5.76
C GLY A 62 11.62 4.13 6.52
N GLY A 63 12.42 5.19 6.59
CA GLY A 63 12.04 6.41 7.32
C GLY A 63 12.21 6.30 8.84
N CYS A 64 13.35 5.78 9.30
CA CYS A 64 13.64 5.63 10.74
C CYS A 64 14.04 6.95 11.45
N THR A 65 13.94 8.10 10.78
CA THR A 65 14.48 9.39 11.26
C THR A 65 13.41 10.34 11.81
N SER A 66 12.14 10.06 11.56
CA SER A 66 10.99 10.86 12.01
C SER A 66 9.79 9.95 12.25
N ASP A 67 8.76 10.48 12.92
CA ASP A 67 7.50 9.75 13.14
C ASP A 67 6.79 9.43 11.80
N GLY A 68 6.24 8.22 11.71
CA GLY A 68 5.42 7.75 10.60
C GLY A 68 3.92 7.97 10.86
N PRO A 69 3.04 7.04 10.40
CA PRO A 69 3.33 5.81 9.68
C PRO A 69 3.84 5.99 8.24
N ASN A 70 4.79 5.14 7.85
CA ASN A 70 5.35 5.05 6.52
C ASN A 70 4.84 3.79 5.79
N VAL A 71 4.69 3.89 4.46
CA VAL A 71 4.20 2.79 3.63
C VAL A 71 5.17 2.55 2.47
N GLY A 72 5.58 1.30 2.29
CA GLY A 72 6.31 0.84 1.11
C GLY A 72 5.40 0.01 0.22
N VAL A 73 5.54 0.13 -1.10
CA VAL A 73 4.80 -0.69 -2.07
C VAL A 73 5.80 -1.28 -3.05
N THR A 74 5.87 -2.61 -3.10
CA THR A 74 6.60 -3.34 -4.12
C THR A 74 5.60 -3.90 -5.13
N ILE A 75 5.91 -3.74 -6.41
CA ILE A 75 5.01 -4.08 -7.52
C ILE A 75 5.60 -5.28 -8.26
N TYR A 76 4.80 -6.31 -8.42
CA TYR A 76 5.13 -7.53 -9.15
C TYR A 76 4.17 -7.69 -10.34
N PRO A 77 4.58 -8.39 -11.41
CA PRO A 77 3.61 -8.90 -12.38
C PRO A 77 2.74 -9.96 -11.70
N GLU A 78 1.47 -10.06 -12.10
CA GLU A 78 0.60 -11.18 -11.70
C GLU A 78 1.20 -12.49 -12.25
N PRO A 79 1.32 -13.54 -11.43
CA PRO A 79 1.81 -14.85 -11.88
C PRO A 79 0.90 -15.40 -12.98
N HIS A 80 1.47 -16.11 -13.95
CA HIS A 80 0.64 -17.01 -14.75
C HIS A 80 0.17 -18.20 -13.92
N ARG A 81 -0.96 -18.77 -14.29
CA ARG A 81 -1.49 -19.98 -13.63
C ARG A 81 -0.45 -21.10 -13.73
N GLY A 82 0.10 -21.51 -12.59
CA GLY A 82 1.12 -22.56 -12.50
C GLY A 82 2.57 -22.07 -12.46
N GLU A 83 2.83 -20.76 -12.55
CA GLU A 83 4.15 -20.18 -12.28
C GLU A 83 4.42 -20.11 -10.77
N GLY A 84 5.68 -20.35 -10.37
CA GLY A 84 6.14 -20.22 -8.99
C GLY A 84 6.22 -18.76 -8.52
N ALA A 85 6.26 -18.55 -7.21
CA ALA A 85 6.17 -17.24 -6.57
C ALA A 85 7.43 -16.34 -6.69
N ASP A 86 8.50 -16.83 -7.32
CA ASP A 86 9.73 -16.06 -7.52
C ASP A 86 9.59 -15.10 -8.71
N HIS A 87 8.95 -13.95 -8.44
CA HIS A 87 8.86 -12.86 -9.39
C HIS A 87 9.83 -11.73 -9.05
N VAL A 88 10.50 -11.20 -10.07
CA VAL A 88 11.29 -9.98 -9.96
C VAL A 88 10.34 -8.78 -9.83
N ALA A 89 10.59 -7.91 -8.86
CA ALA A 89 9.83 -6.67 -8.71
C ALA A 89 10.01 -5.81 -9.97
N ILE A 90 8.89 -5.36 -10.54
CA ILE A 90 8.86 -4.49 -11.73
C ILE A 90 8.73 -3.01 -11.37
N GLY A 91 8.65 -2.70 -10.07
CA GLY A 91 8.66 -1.34 -9.56
C GLY A 91 8.50 -1.28 -8.05
N TRP A 92 8.73 -0.10 -7.50
CA TRP A 92 8.42 0.21 -6.11
C TRP A 92 7.97 1.67 -5.97
N LYS A 93 7.27 1.95 -4.90
CA LYS A 93 6.93 3.30 -4.45
C LYS A 93 6.96 3.36 -2.94
N THR A 94 7.41 4.47 -2.39
CA THR A 94 7.43 4.71 -0.95
C THR A 94 6.66 5.98 -0.61
N TYR A 95 5.92 5.91 0.49
CA TYR A 95 5.19 7.03 1.08
C TYR A 95 5.81 7.35 2.43
N VAL A 96 7.13 7.55 2.44
CA VAL A 96 7.88 7.89 3.64
C VAL A 96 7.70 9.38 3.90
N TYR A 97 7.09 9.72 5.04
CA TYR A 97 6.72 11.07 5.49
C TYR A 97 5.80 11.87 4.54
N SER A 98 5.35 11.26 3.44
CA SER A 98 4.49 11.87 2.43
C SER A 98 3.07 11.30 2.44
N LEU A 99 2.78 10.32 3.30
CA LEU A 99 1.45 9.72 3.43
C LEU A 99 0.34 10.77 3.69
N PRO A 100 0.51 11.80 4.55
CA PRO A 100 -0.49 12.86 4.73
C PRO A 100 -0.76 13.73 3.49
N GLN A 101 0.13 13.71 2.49
CA GLN A 101 0.00 14.51 1.28
C GLN A 101 -0.90 13.82 0.23
N LEU A 102 -1.29 12.57 0.48
CA LEU A 102 -2.25 11.87 -0.38
C LEU A 102 -3.66 12.44 -0.17
N ASP A 103 -4.45 12.42 -1.26
CA ASP A 103 -5.86 12.77 -1.19
C ASP A 103 -6.68 11.74 -0.39
N CYS A 104 -6.24 10.49 -0.35
CA CYS A 104 -6.81 9.42 0.46
C CYS A 104 -5.90 8.18 0.53
N LEU A 105 -6.11 7.32 1.53
CA LEU A 105 -5.37 6.05 1.69
C LEU A 105 -5.60 5.07 0.53
N ALA A 106 -6.83 5.01 0.02
CA ALA A 106 -7.25 4.24 -1.15
C ALA A 106 -6.33 4.42 -2.37
N ARG A 107 -5.78 5.63 -2.53
CA ARG A 107 -4.89 5.97 -3.65
C ARG A 107 -3.70 5.03 -3.76
N ILE A 108 -3.17 4.53 -2.64
CA ILE A 108 -2.03 3.61 -2.62
C ILE A 108 -2.34 2.34 -3.44
N ILE A 109 -3.55 1.79 -3.29
CA ILE A 109 -3.94 0.58 -4.04
C ILE A 109 -4.27 0.97 -5.49
N ASP A 110 -5.10 2.01 -5.65
CA ASP A 110 -5.66 2.39 -6.95
C ASP A 110 -4.60 2.84 -7.96
N GLU A 111 -3.56 3.53 -7.52
CA GLU A 111 -2.52 4.02 -8.43
C GLU A 111 -1.47 2.96 -8.77
N ASN A 112 -1.16 2.05 -7.83
CA ASN A 112 -0.11 1.06 -8.04
C ASN A 112 -0.61 -0.19 -8.79
N LEU A 113 -1.91 -0.51 -8.73
CA LEU A 113 -2.51 -1.59 -9.53
C LEU A 113 -2.68 -1.23 -11.01
N LYS A 114 -2.75 0.06 -11.36
CA LYS A 114 -2.86 0.50 -12.76
C LYS A 114 -1.55 0.24 -13.50
N PRO A 115 -1.56 -0.34 -14.72
CA PRO A 115 -0.38 -0.33 -15.58
C PRO A 115 0.10 1.12 -15.80
N ARG A 116 1.41 1.35 -15.81
CA ARG A 116 1.95 2.62 -16.33
C ARG A 116 1.65 2.63 -17.83
N THR A 117 0.73 3.50 -18.23
CA THR A 117 0.49 3.88 -19.63
C THR A 117 1.73 4.54 -20.21
#